data_AF-C7FD07-F1
#
_entry.id   AF-C7FD07-F1
#
_cell.length_a   1.000
_cell.length_b   1.000
_cell.length_c   1.000
_cell.angle_alpha   90.00
_cell.angle_beta   90.00
_cell.angle_gamma   90.00
#
_symmetry.space_group_name_H-M   'P 1'
#
loop_
_entity.id
_entity.type
_entity.pdbx_description
1 polymer ?
#
loop_
_entity_poly.entity_id
_entity_poly.type
_entity_poly.pdbx_seq_one_letter_code
_entity_poly.pdbx_strand_id
1 'polypeptide(L)'
;WNTMLTSYSHLGLHQEAIALFTQLRFSDSKPDDYSFTAILSTCGSLGNVRLGRKIQSLVIRSGFCASSPVNNSLIDMYGKCSDTLSANKVFRDMC
;
A
#
# COMPACT_ATOMS: atom_id res chain seq x y z
N TRP A 1 7.45 -7.48 11.24
CA TRP A 1 6.55 -7.33 10.08
C TRP A 1 7.19 -6.52 8.94
N ASN A 2 7.58 -5.26 9.17
CA ASN A 2 8.07 -4.35 8.11
C ASN A 2 9.27 -4.88 7.30
N THR A 3 10.31 -5.39 7.96
CA THR A 3 11.49 -5.96 7.27
C THR A 3 11.11 -7.10 6.33
N MET A 4 10.23 -8.00 6.78
CA MET A 4 9.77 -9.15 6.00
C MET A 4 8.86 -8.73 4.84
N LEU A 5 7.98 -7.74 5.05
CA LEU A 5 7.12 -7.17 4.00
C LEU A 5 7.96 -6.55 2.89
N THR A 6 8.94 -5.72 3.26
CA THR A 6 9.85 -5.08 2.30
C THR A 6 10.69 -6.12 1.57
N SER A 7 11.23 -7.14 2.27
CA SER A 7 12.02 -8.19 1.61
C SER A 7 11.19 -8.99 0.60
N TYR A 8 9.96 -9.39 0.94
CA TYR A 8 9.11 -10.12 0.01
C TYR A 8 8.71 -9.27 -1.19
N SER A 9 8.44 -7.97 -0.98
CA SER A 9 8.18 -7.02 -2.07
C SER A 9 9.37 -6.91 -3.03
N HIS A 10 10.60 -6.79 -2.52
CA HIS A 10 11.80 -6.67 -3.36
C HIS A 10 12.19 -7.95 -4.09
N LEU A 11 11.91 -9.11 -3.48
CA LEU A 11 12.19 -10.43 -4.08
C LEU A 11 11.13 -10.86 -5.10
N GLY A 12 10.10 -10.04 -5.37
CA GLY A 12 9.00 -10.41 -6.26
C GLY A 12 8.02 -11.42 -5.66
N LEU A 13 8.17 -11.73 -4.37
CA LEU A 13 7.32 -12.65 -3.60
C LEU A 13 6.05 -11.93 -3.15
N HIS A 14 5.30 -11.45 -4.14
CA HIS A 14 4.19 -10.54 -3.90
C HIS A 14 3.01 -11.20 -3.16
N GLN A 15 2.78 -12.49 -3.43
CA GLN A 15 1.70 -13.23 -2.77
C GLN A 15 2.01 -13.46 -1.29
N GLU A 16 3.27 -13.71 -0.96
CA GLU A 16 3.80 -13.84 0.39
C GLU A 16 3.73 -12.50 1.13
N ALA A 17 4.08 -11.39 0.46
CA ALA A 17 3.93 -10.05 1.02
C ALA A 17 2.46 -9.74 1.36
N ILE A 18 1.52 -10.11 0.49
CA ILE A 18 0.07 -9.93 0.73
C ILE A 18 -0.42 -10.81 1.89
N ALA A 19 0.00 -12.08 1.92
CA ALA A 19 -0.34 -13.00 2.99
C ALA A 19 0.19 -12.51 4.34
N LEU A 20 1.44 -12.04 4.38
CA LEU A 20 2.08 -11.49 5.57
C LEU A 20 1.39 -10.21 6.05
N PHE A 21 1.03 -9.31 5.14
CA PHE A 21 0.26 -8.10 5.49
C PHE A 21 -1.12 -8.46 6.07
N THR A 22 -1.75 -9.50 5.51
CA THR A 22 -3.02 -10.00 6.02
C THR A 22 -2.87 -10.54 7.45
N GLN A 23 -1.82 -11.31 7.73
CA GLN A 23 -1.52 -11.79 9.08
C GLN A 23 -1.27 -10.64 10.06
N LEU A 24 -0.45 -9.65 9.67
CA LEU A 24 -0.21 -8.45 10.47
C LEU A 24 -1.53 -7.78 10.85
N ARG A 25 -2.45 -7.60 9.89
CA ARG A 25 -3.74 -6.94 10.13
C ARG A 25 -4.63 -7.65 11.17
N PHE A 26 -4.50 -8.96 11.33
CA PHE A 26 -5.26 -9.74 12.32
C PHE A 26 -4.45 -10.10 13.57
N SER A 27 -3.21 -9.64 13.67
CA SER A 27 -2.39 -9.78 14.86
C SER A 27 -2.65 -8.65 15.86
N ASP A 28 -2.13 -8.78 17.09
CA ASP A 28 -2.17 -7.70 18.08
C ASP A 28 -1.35 -6.46 17.64
N SER A 29 -0.42 -6.66 16.68
CA SER A 29 0.35 -5.58 16.06
C SER A 29 -0.45 -4.97 14.91
N LYS A 30 -0.75 -3.67 14.97
CA LYS A 30 -1.46 -2.98 13.87
C LYS A 30 -0.50 -2.57 12.74
N PRO A 31 -0.96 -2.52 11.48
CA PRO A 31 -0.21 -1.91 10.39
C PRO A 31 0.12 -0.44 10.68
N ASP A 32 1.33 -0.04 10.33
CA ASP A 32 1.85 1.33 10.39
C ASP A 32 2.10 1.89 8.97
N ASP A 33 2.60 3.13 8.89
CA ASP A 33 2.94 3.78 7.62
C ASP A 33 3.87 2.93 6.74
N TYR A 34 4.88 2.31 7.36
CA TYR A 34 5.84 1.44 6.66
C TYR A 34 5.18 0.18 6.11
N SER A 35 4.25 -0.42 6.86
CA SER A 35 3.47 -1.56 6.41
C SER A 35 2.63 -1.22 5.17
N PHE A 36 1.99 -0.04 5.19
CA PHE A 36 1.17 0.44 4.08
C PHE A 36 1.99 0.77 2.84
N THR A 37 3.11 1.47 2.98
CA THR A 37 4.00 1.80 1.86
C THR A 37 4.53 0.52 1.20
N ALA A 38 4.95 -0.47 1.99
CA ALA A 38 5.45 -1.75 1.47
C ALA A 38 4.39 -2.52 0.67
N ILE A 39 3.17 -2.66 1.21
CA ILE A 39 2.09 -3.38 0.50
C ILE A 39 1.59 -2.62 -0.73
N LEU A 40 1.57 -1.28 -0.71
CA LEU A 40 1.23 -0.46 -1.87
C LEU A 40 2.27 -0.58 -2.99
N SER A 41 3.56 -0.57 -2.64
CA SER A 41 4.65 -0.83 -3.58
C SER A 41 4.49 -2.20 -4.23
N THR A 42 4.18 -3.24 -3.43
CA THR A 42 3.86 -4.58 -3.93
C THR A 42 2.69 -4.57 -4.93
N CYS A 43 1.61 -3.83 -4.63
CA CYS A 43 0.46 -3.70 -5.54
C CYS A 43 0.85 -3.04 -6.87
N GLY A 44 1.70 -2.01 -6.81
CA GLY A 44 2.19 -1.30 -7.99
C GLY A 44 3.06 -2.19 -8.86
N SER A 45 3.98 -2.95 -8.26
CA SER A 45 4.82 -3.92 -8.96
C SER A 45 4.01 -5.04 -9.63
N LEU A 46 2.90 -5.46 -9.02
CA LEU A 46 1.96 -6.41 -9.60
C LEU A 46 1.04 -5.82 -10.69
N GLY A 47 0.98 -4.48 -10.82
CA GLY A 47 -0.03 -3.81 -11.64
C GLY A 47 -1.48 -4.05 -11.16
N ASN A 48 -1.68 -4.45 -9.89
CA ASN A 48 -2.98 -4.87 -9.38
C ASN A 48 -3.73 -3.69 -8.74
N VAL A 49 -4.32 -2.84 -9.57
CA VAL A 49 -5.08 -1.66 -9.13
C VAL A 49 -6.26 -2.00 -8.22
N ARG A 50 -6.86 -3.19 -8.38
CA ARG A 50 -8.00 -3.63 -7.55
C ARG A 50 -7.56 -3.87 -6.11
N LEU A 51 -6.38 -4.47 -5.91
CA LEU A 51 -5.79 -4.62 -4.60
C LEU A 51 -5.38 -3.26 -4.03
N GLY A 52 -4.73 -2.41 -4.83
CA GLY A 52 -4.37 -1.05 -4.45
C GLY A 52 -5.55 -0.24 -3.90
N ARG A 53 -6.72 -0.28 -4.57
CA ARG A 53 -7.96 0.34 -4.09
C ARG A 53 -8.43 -0.21 -2.73
N LYS A 54 -8.36 -1.53 -2.52
CA LYS A 54 -8.71 -2.13 -1.22
C LYS A 54 -7.78 -1.65 -0.11
N ILE A 55 -6.48 -1.53 -0.41
CA ILE A 55 -5.50 -1.00 0.54
C ILE A 55 -5.75 0.49 0.80
N GLN A 56 -6.07 1.32 -0.20
CA GLN A 56 -6.42 2.72 0.02
C GLN A 56 -7.61 2.87 0.98
N SER A 57 -8.68 2.10 0.79
CA SER A 57 -9.82 2.12 1.72
C SER A 57 -9.42 1.72 3.13
N LEU A 58 -8.46 0.80 3.27
CA LEU A 58 -7.89 0.42 4.57
C LEU A 58 -7.07 1.56 5.19
N VAL A 59 -6.22 2.25 4.41
CA VAL A 59 -5.45 3.43 4.84
C VAL A 59 -6.37 4.49 5.43
N ILE A 60 -7.46 4.83 4.72
CA ILE A 60 -8.45 5.82 5.18
C ILE A 60 -9.09 5.37 6.50
N ARG A 61 -9.56 4.13 6.57
CA ARG A 61 -10.22 3.60 7.78
C ARG A 61 -9.26 3.48 8.97
N SER A 62 -7.98 3.28 8.71
CA SER A 62 -6.93 3.19 9.73
C SER A 62 -6.36 4.56 10.15
N GLY A 63 -6.81 5.66 9.55
CA GLY A 63 -6.38 7.02 9.90
C GLY A 63 -5.05 7.46 9.29
N PHE A 64 -4.51 6.72 8.32
CA PHE A 64 -3.23 7.01 7.68
C PHE A 64 -3.35 7.87 6.42
N CYS A 65 -4.52 8.46 6.15
CA CYS A 65 -4.75 9.31 4.98
C CYS A 65 -3.97 10.64 5.02
N ALA A 66 -3.51 11.09 6.18
CA ALA A 66 -2.66 12.28 6.33
C ALA A 66 -1.16 11.95 6.20
N SER A 67 -0.80 10.68 6.08
CA SER A 67 0.60 10.26 6.01
C SER A 67 1.19 10.49 4.62
N SER A 68 2.11 11.45 4.51
CA SER A 68 2.79 11.75 3.24
C SER A 68 3.49 10.52 2.65
N PRO A 69 4.22 9.68 3.43
CA PRO A 69 4.79 8.44 2.90
C PRO A 69 3.76 7.50 2.25
N VAL A 70 2.61 7.31 2.91
CA VAL A 70 1.55 6.43 2.42
C VAL A 70 0.88 7.00 1.17
N ASN A 71 0.59 8.30 1.17
CA ASN A 71 0.01 8.97 0.00
C ASN A 71 0.97 8.95 -1.20
N ASN A 72 2.26 9.17 -1.00
CA ASN A 72 3.27 9.05 -2.07
C ASN A 72 3.29 7.63 -2.65
N SER A 73 3.19 6.60 -1.79
CA SER A 73 3.13 5.20 -2.22
C SER A 73 1.81 4.87 -2.95
N LEU A 74 0.69 5.50 -2.57
CA LEU A 74 -0.57 5.39 -3.32
C LEU A 74 -0.46 6.00 -4.72
N ILE A 75 0.16 7.18 -4.83
CA ILE A 75 0.39 7.86 -6.12
C ILE A 75 1.28 7.00 -7.02
N ASP A 76 2.42 6.52 -6.51
CA ASP A 76 3.33 5.62 -7.24
C ASP A 76 2.62 4.34 -7.69
N MET A 77 1.86 3.71 -6.79
CA MET A 77 1.10 2.49 -7.10
C MET A 77 0.08 2.72 -8.22
N TYR A 78 -0.71 3.80 -8.15
CA TYR A 78 -1.67 4.12 -9.20
C TYR A 78 -1.01 4.50 -10.52
N GLY A 79 0.13 5.20 -10.47
CA GLY A 79 0.95 5.52 -11.63
C GLY A 79 1.45 4.25 -12.34
N LYS A 80 2.00 3.30 -11.58
CA LYS A 80 2.44 1.98 -12.11
C LYS A 80 1.28 1.15 -12.68
N CYS A 81 0.06 1.37 -12.19
CA CYS A 81 -1.15 0.72 -12.72
C CYS A 81 -1.83 1.51 -13.86
N SER A 82 -1.24 2.60 -14.34
CA SER A 82 -1.82 3.50 -15.35
C SER A 82 -3.17 4.13 -14.98
N ASP A 83 -3.56 4.15 -13.69
CA ASP A 83 -4.78 4.80 -13.19
C ASP A 83 -4.45 6.24 -12.73
N THR A 84 -4.10 7.08 -13.70
CA THR A 84 -3.63 8.46 -13.48
C THR A 84 -4.69 9.38 -12.88
N LEU A 85 -5.98 9.06 -13.06
CA LEU A 85 -7.10 9.77 -12.44
C LEU A 85 -7.10 9.55 -10.93
N SER A 86 -6.95 8.30 -10.49
CA SER A 86 -6.88 7.98 -9.06
C SER A 86 -5.60 8.55 -8.43
N ALA A 87 -4.47 8.50 -9.14
CA ALA A 87 -3.22 9.14 -8.70
C ALA A 87 -3.38 10.64 -8.48
N ASN A 88 -3.99 11.36 -9.44
CA ASN A 88 -4.26 12.80 -9.32
C ASN A 88 -5.23 13.12 -8.18
N LYS A 89 -6.24 12.28 -7.96
CA LYS A 89 -7.17 12.47 -6.85
C LYS A 89 -6.43 12.40 -5.51
N VAL A 90 -5.62 11.36 -5.30
CA VAL A 90 -4.82 11.23 -4.07
C VAL A 90 -3.90 12.43 -3.88
N PHE A 91 -3.23 12.89 -4.94
CA PHE A 91 -2.36 14.08 -4.87
C PHE A 91 -3.10 15.36 -4.47
N ARG A 92 -4.34 15.55 -4.94
CA ARG A 92 -5.16 16.72 -4.59
C ARG A 92 -5.73 16.65 -3.18
N ASP A 93 -6.03 15.44 -2.71
CA ASP A 93 -6.57 15.19 -1.38
C ASP A 93 -5.49 15.24 -0.28
N MET A 94 -4.20 15.35 -0.64
CA MET A 94 -3.10 15.65 0.28
C MET A 94 -3.23 17.11 0.76
N CYS A 95 -3.90 17.31 1.90
CA CYS A 95 -3.94 18.59 2.62
C CYS A 95 -2.70 18.80 3.49
#